data_AF-A0A3D0HGZ3-F1
#
_entry.id   AF-A0A3D0HGZ3-F1
#
_cell.length_a   1.000
_cell.length_b   1.000
_cell.length_c   1.000
_cell.angle_alpha   90.00
_cell.angle_beta   90.00
_cell.angle_gamma   90.00
#
_symmetry.space_group_name_H-M   'P 1'
#
loop_
_entity.id
_entity.type
_entity.pdbx_description
1 polymer ?
#
loop_
_entity_poly.entity_id
_entity_poly.type
_entity_poly.pdbx_seq_one_letter_code
_entity_poly.pdbx_strand_id
1 'polypeptide(L)'
;MPTPLDPAIIVWVPQQQTSTKESRTKLPAEIKFEDAVFNVGRTALLVAALAAGDVRALSIATSDRLHQDLRFTKAPDSKLALNAAVDAGAWCAWLSGSGPTIAAMVDRDSSQRIADALPPNGAKMVLTIAQSGAELFAI
;
A
#
# COMPACT_ATOMS: atom_id res chain seq x y z
N MET A 1 -15.17 -5.12 -4.35
CA MET A 1 -15.76 -3.88 -3.80
C MET A 1 -16.35 -3.13 -4.98
N PRO A 2 -17.62 -2.69 -4.97
CA PRO A 2 -18.17 -1.95 -6.09
C PRO A 2 -17.58 -0.54 -6.06
N THR A 3 -16.40 -0.42 -6.67
CA THR A 3 -15.74 0.85 -6.98
C THR A 3 -15.81 1.00 -8.48
N PRO A 4 -15.98 2.23 -9.02
CA PRO A 4 -15.92 2.46 -10.46
C PRO A 4 -14.50 2.29 -11.04
N LEU A 5 -13.49 2.14 -10.20
CA LEU A 5 -12.10 1.93 -10.59
C LEU A 5 -11.84 0.45 -10.94
N ASP A 6 -11.07 0.24 -12.01
CA ASP A 6 -10.43 -1.04 -12.36
C ASP A 6 -8.88 -0.91 -12.29
N PRO A 7 -8.30 -0.87 -11.07
CA PRO A 7 -6.86 -0.71 -10.92
C PRO A 7 -6.08 -1.98 -11.23
N ALA A 8 -4.83 -1.81 -11.62
CA ALA A 8 -3.80 -2.80 -11.35
C ALA A 8 -3.21 -2.56 -9.94
N ILE A 9 -2.75 -3.63 -9.29
CA ILE A 9 -2.03 -3.57 -8.03
C ILE A 9 -0.59 -4.00 -8.28
N ILE A 10 0.35 -3.09 -8.06
CA ILE A 10 1.77 -3.43 -8.09
C ILE A 10 2.20 -3.82 -6.68
N VAL A 11 2.88 -4.94 -6.55
CA VAL A 11 3.47 -5.41 -5.30
C VAL A 11 4.98 -5.46 -5.44
N TRP A 12 5.68 -4.87 -4.47
CA TRP A 12 7.13 -4.96 -4.34
C TRP A 12 7.51 -5.64 -3.04
N VAL A 13 8.27 -6.74 -3.14
CA VAL A 13 8.69 -7.57 -2.01
C VAL A 13 10.22 -7.50 -1.91
N PRO A 14 10.80 -6.93 -0.83
CA PRO A 14 12.24 -6.85 -0.69
C PRO A 14 12.89 -8.24 -0.61
N GLN A 15 14.10 -8.37 -1.17
CA GLN A 15 14.86 -9.63 -1.09
C GLN A 15 15.30 -9.97 0.34
N GLN A 16 15.60 -8.96 1.15
CA GLN A 16 15.98 -9.15 2.55
C GLN A 16 14.74 -9.09 3.45
N GLN A 17 14.34 -10.23 3.99
CA GLN A 17 13.30 -10.29 5.00
C GLN A 17 13.93 -10.10 6.38
N THR A 18 13.65 -8.96 7.02
CA THR A 18 13.73 -8.90 8.49
C THR A 18 12.79 -9.97 9.04
N SER A 19 13.31 -10.81 9.95
CA SER A 19 12.55 -11.80 10.72
C SER A 19 11.14 -11.29 11.04
N THR A 20 10.12 -12.08 10.73
CA THR A 20 8.69 -11.76 10.96
C THR A 20 8.35 -11.45 12.43
N LYS A 21 9.28 -11.74 13.36
CA LYS A 21 9.19 -11.33 14.77
C LYS A 21 9.60 -9.87 15.01
N GLU A 22 10.52 -9.30 14.23
CA GLU A 22 11.00 -7.92 14.39
C GLU A 22 10.20 -6.90 13.54
N SER A 23 9.67 -7.32 12.38
CA SER A 23 8.87 -6.42 11.51
C SER A 23 7.53 -6.02 12.15
N ARG A 24 7.03 -6.84 13.09
CA ARG A 24 6.08 -6.41 14.12
C ARG A 24 6.79 -5.49 15.12
N THR A 25 7.30 -4.37 14.61
CA THR A 25 7.83 -3.29 15.44
C THR A 25 6.77 -3.00 16.49
N LYS A 26 7.17 -3.04 17.76
CA LYS A 26 6.28 -2.78 18.90
C LYS A 26 5.74 -1.37 18.72
N LEU A 27 4.51 -1.28 18.20
CA LEU A 27 3.80 -0.01 18.12
C LEU A 27 3.62 0.51 19.55
N PRO A 28 3.64 1.83 19.74
CA PRO A 28 3.41 2.38 21.07
C PRO A 28 2.02 1.95 21.57
N ALA A 29 1.92 1.69 22.87
CA ALA A 29 0.64 1.31 23.49
C ALA A 29 -0.35 2.48 23.52
N GLU A 30 0.17 3.71 23.43
CA GLU A 30 -0.59 4.95 23.43
C GLU A 30 -0.23 5.76 22.18
N ILE A 31 -1.22 6.45 21.64
CA ILE A 31 -1.08 7.33 20.49
C ILE A 31 -1.61 8.71 20.85
N LYS A 32 -1.10 9.75 20.19
CA LYS A 32 -1.64 11.09 20.37
C LYS A 32 -3.06 11.14 19.80
N PHE A 33 -3.94 11.89 20.48
CA PHE A 33 -5.30 12.11 20.02
C PHE A 33 -5.35 12.73 18.60
N GLU A 34 -4.43 13.65 18.29
CA GLU A 34 -4.33 14.27 16.97
C GLU A 34 -4.03 13.27 15.84
N ASP A 35 -3.19 12.27 16.10
CA ASP A 35 -2.86 11.23 15.12
C ASP A 35 -4.03 10.26 14.94
N ALA A 36 -4.75 9.96 16.02
CA ALA A 36 -5.99 9.18 15.95
C ALA A 36 -7.05 9.90 15.08
N VAL A 37 -7.30 11.18 15.34
CA VAL A 37 -8.24 12.00 14.55
C VAL A 37 -7.80 12.07 13.08
N PHE A 38 -6.51 12.31 12.83
CA PHE A 38 -5.96 12.33 11.48
C PHE A 38 -6.29 11.03 10.73
N ASN A 39 -5.96 9.87 11.32
CA ASN A 39 -6.14 8.57 10.70
C ASN A 39 -7.60 8.13 10.53
N VAL A 40 -8.49 8.49 11.46
CA VAL A 40 -9.94 8.31 11.27
C VAL A 40 -10.41 9.10 10.06
N GLY A 41 -9.96 10.35 9.91
CA GLY A 41 -10.24 11.17 8.73
C GLY A 41 -9.70 10.56 7.43
N ARG A 42 -8.48 9.99 7.45
CA ARG A 42 -7.90 9.30 6.29
C ARG A 42 -8.70 8.06 5.90
N THR A 43 -9.16 7.28 6.87
CA THR A 43 -10.03 6.12 6.64
C THR A 43 -11.34 6.53 5.97
N ALA A 44 -12.01 7.56 6.51
CA ALA A 44 -13.24 8.08 5.92
C ALA A 44 -13.02 8.59 4.49
N LEU A 45 -11.92 9.31 4.25
CA LEU A 45 -11.55 9.80 2.93
C LEU A 45 -11.25 8.66 1.96
N LEU A 46 -10.59 7.59 2.40
CA LEU A 46 -10.28 6.43 1.55
C LEU A 46 -11.56 5.77 1.04
N VAL A 47 -12.53 5.54 1.92
CA VAL A 47 -13.83 4.97 1.55
C VAL A 47 -14.57 5.88 0.57
N ALA A 48 -14.61 7.18 0.85
CA ALA A 48 -15.26 8.16 -0.03
C ALA A 48 -14.58 8.26 -1.40
N ALA A 49 -13.25 8.31 -1.45
CA ALA A 49 -12.47 8.39 -2.69
C ALA A 49 -12.67 7.15 -3.56
N LEU A 50 -12.65 5.95 -2.97
CA LEU A 50 -12.90 4.72 -3.70
C LEU A 50 -14.34 4.64 -4.21
N ALA A 51 -15.33 5.05 -3.42
CA ALA A 51 -16.73 5.06 -3.83
C ALA A 51 -16.98 6.07 -4.98
N ALA A 52 -16.30 7.22 -4.95
CA ALA A 52 -16.41 8.26 -5.97
C ALA A 52 -15.53 8.02 -7.20
N GLY A 53 -14.56 7.10 -7.13
CA GLY A 53 -13.51 6.95 -8.15
C GLY A 53 -12.52 8.11 -8.20
N ASP A 54 -12.35 8.87 -7.11
CA ASP A 54 -11.42 9.99 -7.07
C ASP A 54 -9.99 9.52 -6.77
N VAL A 55 -9.27 9.17 -7.82
CA VAL A 55 -7.89 8.68 -7.74
C VAL A 55 -6.91 9.70 -7.16
N ARG A 56 -7.22 11.01 -7.27
CA ARG A 56 -6.35 12.06 -6.71
C ARG A 56 -6.43 12.08 -5.19
N ALA A 57 -7.63 11.89 -4.65
CA ALA A 57 -7.87 11.81 -3.21
C ALA A 57 -7.20 10.58 -2.58
N LEU A 58 -6.98 9.49 -3.33
CA LEU A 58 -6.36 8.25 -2.80
C LEU A 58 -4.96 8.47 -2.24
N SER A 59 -4.12 9.27 -2.91
CA SER A 59 -2.77 9.61 -2.44
C SER A 59 -2.76 10.21 -1.03
N ILE A 60 -3.74 11.07 -0.75
CA ILE A 60 -3.91 11.73 0.54
C ILE A 60 -4.61 10.80 1.53
N ALA A 61 -5.47 9.90 1.05
CA ALA A 61 -6.22 8.97 1.87
C ALA A 61 -5.37 7.82 2.45
N THR A 62 -4.27 7.45 1.79
CA THR A 62 -3.36 6.39 2.28
C THR A 62 -2.24 6.90 3.17
N SER A 63 -2.22 8.19 3.51
CA SER A 63 -1.32 8.72 4.54
C SER A 63 -1.68 8.15 5.91
N ASP A 64 -0.68 7.73 6.68
CA ASP A 64 -0.88 7.08 7.98
C ASP A 64 0.18 7.53 8.98
N ARG A 65 -0.27 8.02 10.15
CA ARG A 65 0.59 8.45 11.25
C ARG A 65 0.67 7.44 12.39
N LEU A 66 -0.09 6.34 12.33
CA LEU A 66 -0.16 5.39 13.43
C LEU A 66 0.89 4.28 13.35
N HIS A 67 1.24 3.81 12.15
CA HIS A 67 2.06 2.59 12.04
C HIS A 67 3.08 2.58 10.90
N GLN A 68 2.75 3.14 9.75
CA GLN A 68 3.51 3.05 8.52
C GLN A 68 4.84 3.80 8.63
N ASP A 69 4.83 5.07 9.03
CA ASP A 69 6.07 5.85 9.24
C ASP A 69 6.97 5.22 10.30
N LEU A 70 6.40 4.71 11.38
CA LEU A 70 7.15 4.01 12.43
C LEU A 70 7.80 2.72 11.89
N ARG A 71 7.07 1.91 11.12
CA ARG A 71 7.61 0.67 10.53
C ARG A 71 8.67 0.96 9.48
N PHE A 72 8.54 2.06 8.72
CA PHE A 72 9.55 2.45 7.74
C PHE A 72 10.90 2.83 8.34
N THR A 73 10.96 3.23 9.61
CA THR A 73 12.25 3.44 10.29
C THR A 73 13.14 2.19 10.30
N LYS A 74 12.53 0.99 10.26
CA LYS A 74 13.23 -0.30 10.19
C LYS A 74 13.17 -0.94 8.79
N ALA A 75 12.53 -0.29 7.83
CA ALA A 75 12.36 -0.78 6.46
C ALA A 75 12.58 0.36 5.44
N PRO A 76 13.78 0.97 5.40
CA PRO A 76 14.06 2.11 4.53
C PRO A 76 13.87 1.77 3.04
N ASP A 77 14.23 0.56 2.61
CA ASP A 77 14.02 0.11 1.22
C ASP A 77 12.55 0.08 0.83
N SER A 78 11.67 -0.30 1.77
CA SER A 78 10.22 -0.24 1.56
C SER A 78 9.74 1.20 1.44
N LYS A 79 10.30 2.15 2.21
CA LYS A 79 9.97 3.57 2.05
C LYS A 79 10.43 4.11 0.70
N LEU A 80 11.61 3.70 0.23
CA LEU A 80 12.09 4.03 -1.12
C LEU A 80 11.18 3.47 -2.21
N ALA A 81 10.74 2.21 -2.09
CA ALA A 81 9.82 1.60 -3.04
C ALA A 81 8.45 2.29 -3.05
N LEU A 82 7.93 2.71 -1.89
CA LEU A 82 6.70 3.48 -1.79
C LEU A 82 6.83 4.81 -2.54
N ASN A 83 7.90 5.57 -2.26
CA ASN A 83 8.12 6.86 -2.91
C ASN A 83 8.30 6.70 -4.43
N ALA A 84 9.09 5.72 -4.87
CA ALA A 84 9.30 5.43 -6.29
C ALA A 84 7.98 5.11 -7.02
N ALA A 85 7.06 4.38 -6.38
CA ALA A 85 5.75 4.11 -6.96
C ALA A 85 4.94 5.40 -7.17
N VAL A 86 4.88 6.26 -6.14
CA VAL A 86 4.14 7.53 -6.18
C VAL A 86 4.75 8.48 -7.20
N ASP A 87 6.07 8.65 -7.19
CA ASP A 87 6.79 9.52 -8.12
C ASP A 87 6.64 9.06 -9.58
N ALA A 88 6.49 7.75 -9.82
CA ALA A 88 6.22 7.19 -11.14
C ALA A 88 4.75 7.33 -11.59
N GLY A 89 3.85 7.80 -10.72
CA GLY A 89 2.45 8.07 -11.04
C GLY A 89 1.45 7.05 -10.51
N ALA A 90 1.79 6.29 -9.47
CA ALA A 90 0.78 5.52 -8.74
C ALA A 90 -0.28 6.44 -8.12
N TRP A 91 -1.55 6.01 -8.13
CA TRP A 91 -2.63 6.77 -7.49
C TRP A 91 -2.44 6.84 -5.98
N CYS A 92 -1.97 5.73 -5.39
CA CYS A 92 -1.52 5.65 -4.01
C CYS A 92 -0.62 4.43 -3.80
N ALA A 93 0.15 4.45 -2.71
CA ALA A 93 0.97 3.33 -2.28
C ALA A 93 0.98 3.22 -0.75
N TRP A 94 1.17 2.01 -0.24
CA TRP A 94 1.14 1.71 1.19
C TRP A 94 1.96 0.47 1.55
N LEU A 95 2.30 0.35 2.82
CA LEU A 95 2.87 -0.85 3.42
C LEU A 95 1.80 -1.95 3.48
N SER A 96 2.02 -3.06 2.77
CA SER A 96 1.09 -4.19 2.76
C SER A 96 1.16 -4.96 4.08
N GLY A 97 0.09 -4.90 4.87
CA GLY A 97 -0.01 -5.55 6.17
C GLY A 97 1.04 -5.03 7.17
N SER A 98 1.85 -5.93 7.73
CA SER A 98 2.97 -5.56 8.60
C SER A 98 4.22 -5.10 7.84
N GLY A 99 4.22 -5.20 6.51
CA GLY A 99 5.43 -5.10 5.72
C GLY A 99 6.32 -6.35 5.80
N PRO A 100 7.48 -6.32 5.12
CA PRO A 100 8.08 -5.15 4.45
C PRO A 100 7.61 -4.92 3.01
N THR A 101 6.64 -5.69 2.52
CA THR A 101 6.05 -5.54 1.19
C THR A 101 5.36 -4.19 1.01
N ILE A 102 5.57 -3.55 -0.14
CA ILE A 102 4.81 -2.38 -0.60
C ILE A 102 3.76 -2.82 -1.61
N ALA A 103 2.59 -2.22 -1.52
CA ALA A 103 1.57 -2.29 -2.55
C ALA A 103 1.28 -0.88 -3.09
N ALA A 104 0.98 -0.78 -4.38
CA ALA A 104 0.57 0.45 -5.04
C ALA A 104 -0.65 0.19 -5.93
N MET A 105 -1.62 1.09 -5.88
CA MET A 105 -2.77 1.09 -6.77
C MET A 105 -2.47 2.03 -7.94
N VAL A 106 -2.64 1.52 -9.16
CA VAL A 106 -2.24 2.24 -10.36
C VAL A 106 -3.26 2.07 -11.48
N ASP A 107 -3.20 3.01 -12.43
CA ASP A 107 -3.83 2.83 -13.72
C ASP A 107 -3.23 1.63 -14.46
N ARG A 108 -4.08 0.80 -15.08
CA ARG A 108 -3.69 -0.45 -15.74
C ARG A 108 -2.69 -0.22 -16.86
N ASP A 109 -2.88 0.84 -17.65
CA ASP A 109 -2.04 1.14 -18.83
C ASP A 109 -0.64 1.63 -18.41
N SER A 110 -0.53 2.23 -17.22
CA SER A 110 0.74 2.66 -16.64
C SER A 110 1.45 1.60 -15.78
N SER A 111 0.82 0.45 -15.53
CA SER A 111 1.27 -0.50 -14.50
C SER A 111 2.69 -1.03 -14.72
N GLN A 112 3.04 -1.43 -15.93
CA GLN A 112 4.38 -1.96 -16.21
C GLN A 112 5.46 -0.88 -16.03
N ARG A 113 5.23 0.31 -16.59
CA ARG A 113 6.15 1.46 -16.46
C ARG A 113 6.41 1.82 -15.00
N ILE A 114 5.38 1.82 -14.16
CA ILE A 114 5.52 2.10 -12.73
C ILE A 114 6.26 0.95 -12.02
N ALA A 115 5.99 -0.31 -12.36
CA ALA A 115 6.70 -1.46 -11.80
C ALA A 115 8.20 -1.40 -12.12
N ASP A 116 8.56 -1.01 -13.35
CA ASP A 116 9.95 -0.88 -13.78
C ASP A 116 10.70 0.20 -12.99
N ALA A 117 10.02 1.28 -12.57
CA ALA A 117 10.58 2.34 -11.75
C ALA A 117 10.87 1.93 -10.29
N LEU A 118 10.30 0.82 -9.80
CA LEU A 118 10.53 0.36 -8.43
C LEU A 118 11.98 -0.12 -8.22
N PRO A 119 12.50 -0.10 -6.99
CA PRO A 119 13.86 -0.55 -6.69
C PRO A 119 14.15 -2.00 -7.16
N PRO A 120 15.35 -2.28 -7.69
CA PRO A 120 15.71 -3.60 -8.23
C PRO A 120 16.02 -4.65 -7.14
N ASN A 121 16.21 -4.23 -5.88
CA ASN A 121 16.48 -5.10 -4.72
C ASN A 121 15.21 -5.78 -4.15
N GLY A 122 14.20 -6.00 -4.98
CA GLY A 122 12.96 -6.67 -4.60
C GLY A 122 12.27 -7.32 -5.79
N ALA A 123 11.49 -8.36 -5.53
CA ALA A 123 10.60 -8.96 -6.51
C ALA A 123 9.41 -8.02 -6.77
N LYS A 124 8.98 -7.94 -8.03
CA LYS A 124 7.92 -7.05 -8.49
C LYS A 124 6.82 -7.88 -9.15
N MET A 125 5.57 -7.60 -8.84
CA MET A 125 4.41 -8.30 -9.41
C MET A 125 3.34 -7.28 -9.77
N VAL A 126 2.75 -7.40 -10.97
CA VAL A 126 1.55 -6.67 -11.36
C VAL A 126 0.37 -7.62 -11.24
N LEU A 127 -0.60 -7.25 -10.40
CA LEU A 127 -1.73 -8.08 -9.99
C LEU A 127 -3.06 -7.40 -10.28
N THR A 128 -4.13 -8.18 -10.24
CA THR A 128 -5.51 -7.70 -10.25
C THR A 128 -6.19 -8.00 -8.91
N ILE A 129 -7.20 -7.20 -8.55
CA ILE A 129 -8.04 -7.50 -7.38
C ILE A 129 -8.92 -8.71 -7.72
N ALA A 130 -8.80 -9.77 -6.93
CA ALA A 130 -9.67 -10.94 -7.06
C ALA A 130 -11.14 -10.56 -6.83
N GLN A 131 -12.02 -10.99 -7.74
CA GLN A 131 -13.46 -10.69 -7.66
C GLN A 131 -14.20 -11.65 -6.73
N SER A 132 -13.62 -12.82 -6.48
CA SER A 132 -14.10 -13.82 -5.54
C SER A 132 -13.02 -14.18 -4.51
N GLY A 133 -13.47 -14.68 -3.37
CA GLY A 133 -12.61 -15.16 -2.29
C GLY A 133 -12.17 -16.61 -2.52
N ALA A 134 -12.01 -17.36 -1.43
CA ALA A 134 -11.74 -18.79 -1.53
C ALA A 134 -12.92 -19.54 -2.16
N GLU A 135 -12.64 -20.36 -3.17
CA GLU A 135 -13.61 -21.18 -3.89
C GLU A 135 -13.22 -22.66 -3.80
N LEU A 136 -14.22 -23.54 -3.71
CA LEU A 136 -14.04 -24.98 -3.77
C LEU A 136 -14.23 -25.44 -5.21
N PHE A 137 -13.18 -25.98 -5.82
CA PHE A 137 -13.27 -26.65 -7.11
C PHE A 137 -13.59 -28.12 -6.86
N ALA A 138 -14.63 -28.64 -7.51
CA ALA A 138 -14.87 -30.09 -7.52
C ALA A 138 -13.71 -30.77 -8.26
N ILE A 139 -13.13 -31.79 -7.63
CA ILE A 139 -12.08 -32.65 -8.19
C ILE A 139 -12.75 -33.79 -8.96
#